data_AF-A0A6J5JY16-F1
#
_entry.id   AF-A0A6J5JY16-F1
#
_cell.length_a   1.000
_cell.length_b   1.000
_cell.length_c   1.000
_cell.angle_alpha   90.00
_cell.angle_beta   90.00
_cell.angle_gamma   90.00
#
_symmetry.space_group_name_H-M   'P 1'
#
loop_
_entity.id
_entity.type
_entity.pdbx_description
1 polymer ?
#
loop_
_entity_poly.entity_id
_entity_poly.type
_entity_poly.pdbx_seq_one_letter_code
_entity_poly.pdbx_strand_id
1 'polypeptide(L)'
;MALQIPVASLVNTVDSRYYAPTYTNASITLDRYYPPAAKLVASRQWNWVPNNGNPASGYPISGTSQIILSQCYQDPAVATAIHDLLNSHYTSNSFASIIHGNGFDTVPSNYQIAITNDFLSNAKGFNLDIDNAAVCSGMVIGR
;
A
#
# COMPACT_ATOMS: atom_id res chain seq x y z
N MET A 1 1.35 -18.53 -20.15
CA MET A 1 1.59 -17.12 -20.53
C MET A 1 0.31 -16.60 -21.16
N ALA A 2 -0.50 -15.82 -20.43
CA ALA A 2 -1.73 -15.26 -21.00
C ALA A 2 -1.33 -14.13 -21.96
N LEU A 3 -1.79 -14.19 -23.22
CA LEU A 3 -1.71 -13.05 -24.13
C LEU A 3 -2.59 -11.94 -23.55
N GLN A 4 -1.97 -10.93 -22.95
CA GLN A 4 -2.69 -9.75 -22.47
C GLN A 4 -3.18 -8.97 -23.70
N ILE A 5 -4.50 -8.98 -23.90
CA ILE A 5 -5.12 -8.53 -25.13
C ILE A 5 -5.05 -6.99 -25.24
N PRO A 6 -4.67 -6.41 -26.41
CA PRO A 6 -4.69 -4.96 -26.66
C PRO A 6 -6.08 -4.29 -26.57
N VAL A 7 -7.15 -5.05 -26.35
CA VAL A 7 -8.57 -4.64 -26.40
C VAL A 7 -8.95 -3.60 -25.33
N ALA A 8 -8.12 -3.40 -24.29
CA ALA A 8 -8.36 -2.38 -23.26
C ALA A 8 -7.26 -1.30 -23.21
N SER A 9 -6.43 -1.16 -24.25
CA SER A 9 -5.41 -0.10 -24.25
C SER A 9 -6.06 1.27 -24.36
N LEU A 10 -5.58 2.23 -23.56
CA LEU A 10 -6.07 3.61 -23.56
C LEU A 10 -4.95 4.58 -23.92
N VAL A 11 -5.30 5.70 -24.53
CA VAL A 11 -4.37 6.81 -24.77
C VAL A 11 -4.22 7.61 -23.48
N ASN A 12 -3.00 7.81 -23.02
CA ASN A 12 -2.71 8.80 -22.01
C ASN A 12 -2.67 10.18 -22.70
N THR A 13 -3.58 11.07 -22.31
CA THR A 13 -3.75 12.38 -22.94
C THR A 13 -2.62 13.36 -22.61
N VAL A 14 -1.81 13.08 -21.59
CA VAL A 14 -0.67 13.92 -21.19
C VAL A 14 0.53 13.70 -22.10
N ASP A 15 0.83 12.45 -22.47
CA ASP A 15 1.99 12.10 -23.30
C ASP A 15 1.63 11.59 -24.71
N SER A 16 0.33 11.48 -25.02
CA SER A 16 -0.21 11.02 -26.31
C SER A 16 0.18 9.58 -26.69
N ARG A 17 0.47 8.71 -25.72
CA ARG A 17 0.85 7.31 -25.96
C ARG A 17 -0.25 6.33 -25.56
N TYR A 18 -0.33 5.22 -26.30
CA TYR A 18 -1.20 4.10 -25.94
C TYR A 18 -0.52 3.21 -24.90
N TYR A 19 -1.26 2.88 -23.85
CA TYR A 19 -0.84 1.97 -22.80
C TYR A 19 -1.85 0.83 -22.67
N ALA A 20 -1.37 -0.41 -22.63
CA ALA A 20 -2.17 -1.54 -22.20
C ALA A 20 -2.34 -1.50 -20.66
N PRO A 21 -3.43 -2.05 -20.09
CA PRO A 21 -3.69 -2.07 -18.64
C PRO A 21 -2.84 -3.14 -17.93
N THR A 22 -1.52 -3.10 -18.10
CA THR A 22 -0.59 -3.94 -17.32
C THR A 22 -0.41 -3.34 -15.94
N TYR A 23 -0.12 -4.16 -14.92
CA TYR A 23 0.16 -3.66 -13.57
C TYR A 23 1.30 -2.63 -13.59
N THR A 24 2.36 -2.89 -14.38
CA THR A 24 3.50 -1.97 -14.54
C THR A 24 3.06 -0.63 -15.13
N ASN A 25 2.23 -0.62 -16.17
CA ASN A 25 1.77 0.65 -16.77
C ASN A 25 0.87 1.43 -15.81
N ALA A 26 0.08 0.75 -14.98
CA ALA A 26 -0.81 1.38 -14.01
C ALA A 26 -0.05 1.95 -12.79
N SER A 27 1.08 1.35 -12.41
CA SER A 27 1.85 1.73 -11.21
C SER A 27 2.91 2.81 -11.46
N ILE A 28 3.32 3.09 -12.71
CA ILE A 28 4.31 4.16 -13.07
C ILE A 28 4.03 5.49 -12.36
N THR A 29 2.76 5.87 -12.21
CA THR A 29 2.41 7.13 -11.59
C THR A 29 2.68 7.19 -10.09
N LEU A 30 2.72 6.04 -9.41
CA LEU A 30 2.86 5.96 -7.96
C LEU A 30 4.27 6.35 -7.50
N ASP A 31 5.28 6.18 -8.35
CA ASP A 31 6.69 6.51 -8.06
C ASP A 31 6.92 8.01 -7.77
N ARG A 32 6.00 8.87 -8.17
CA ARG A 32 6.06 10.32 -7.92
C ARG A 32 5.49 10.74 -6.58
N TYR A 33 4.83 9.82 -5.87
CA TYR A 33 4.22 10.08 -4.58
C TYR A 33 5.14 9.59 -3.46
N TYR A 34 5.15 10.33 -2.36
CA TYR A 34 5.93 10.00 -1.17
C TYR A 34 5.00 9.63 -0.01
N PRO A 35 5.36 8.62 0.80
CA PRO A 35 4.64 8.32 2.01
C PRO A 35 4.81 9.45 3.04
N PRO A 36 3.91 9.56 4.04
CA PRO A 36 4.05 10.50 5.13
C PRO A 36 5.40 10.34 5.87
N ALA A 37 6.12 11.45 6.07
CA ALA A 37 7.44 11.42 6.71
C ALA A 37 7.48 11.97 8.14
N ALA A 38 6.38 12.54 8.62
CA ALA A 38 6.28 13.20 9.92
C ALA A 38 5.07 12.68 10.70
N LYS A 39 5.23 12.49 12.02
CA LYS A 39 4.22 11.89 12.91
C LYS A 39 2.81 12.46 12.69
N LEU A 40 2.66 13.79 12.75
CA LEU A 40 1.35 14.45 12.61
C LEU A 40 0.67 14.14 11.27
N VAL A 41 1.46 13.98 10.20
CA VAL A 41 0.98 13.66 8.86
C VAL A 41 0.69 12.17 8.74
N ALA A 42 1.56 11.31 9.29
CA ALA A 42 1.42 9.85 9.31
C ALA A 42 0.21 9.37 10.14
N SER A 43 -0.14 10.08 11.21
CA SER A 43 -1.32 9.77 12.04
C SER A 43 -2.67 9.99 11.34
N ARG A 44 -2.68 10.59 10.14
CA ARG A 44 -3.90 10.82 9.35
C ARG A 44 -3.99 9.77 8.24
N GLN A 45 -4.98 8.87 8.33
CA GLN A 45 -5.06 7.69 7.47
C GLN A 45 -5.10 8.03 5.98
N TRP A 46 -5.79 9.10 5.60
CA TRP A 46 -5.90 9.53 4.19
C TRP A 46 -4.56 9.96 3.57
N ASN A 47 -3.56 10.34 4.37
CA ASN A 47 -2.24 10.71 3.84
C ASN A 47 -1.42 9.50 3.37
N TRP A 48 -1.87 8.28 3.68
CA TRP A 48 -1.27 7.03 3.17
C TRP A 48 -1.83 6.59 1.82
N VAL A 49 -2.86 7.28 1.32
CA VAL A 49 -3.48 6.98 0.02
C VAL A 49 -3.00 8.01 -1.01
N PRO A 50 -2.12 7.64 -1.95
CA PRO A 50 -1.67 8.57 -2.98
C PRO A 50 -2.82 8.94 -3.92
N ASN A 51 -3.03 10.23 -4.12
CA ASN A 51 -4.01 10.73 -5.10
C ASN A 51 -3.39 10.75 -6.49
N ASN A 52 -3.52 9.64 -7.22
CA ASN A 52 -2.87 9.38 -8.49
C ASN A 52 -3.73 9.68 -9.74
N GLY A 53 -4.66 10.64 -9.63
CA GLY A 53 -5.46 11.08 -10.78
C GLY A 53 -4.61 11.71 -11.88
N ASN A 54 -4.91 11.40 -13.15
CA ASN A 54 -4.27 11.94 -14.35
C ASN A 54 -2.74 11.77 -14.40
N PRO A 55 -2.25 10.53 -14.56
CA PRO A 55 -0.82 10.25 -14.57
C PRO A 55 -0.13 10.90 -15.79
N ALA A 56 1.05 11.50 -15.59
CA ALA A 56 1.77 12.15 -16.69
C ALA A 56 2.33 11.17 -17.74
N SER A 57 2.38 9.89 -17.41
CA SER A 57 2.77 8.77 -18.27
C SER A 57 2.23 7.47 -17.69
N GLY A 58 2.07 6.44 -18.52
CA GLY A 58 1.49 5.16 -18.10
C GLY A 58 -0.01 5.07 -18.35
N TYR A 59 -0.62 3.98 -17.88
CA TYR A 59 -2.03 3.72 -18.12
C TYR A 59 -2.92 4.78 -17.43
N PRO A 60 -3.80 5.48 -18.18
CA PRO A 60 -4.47 6.69 -17.69
C PRO A 60 -5.55 6.46 -16.63
N ILE A 61 -5.96 5.20 -16.40
CA ILE A 61 -6.95 4.84 -15.38
C ILE A 61 -6.27 3.89 -14.39
N SER A 62 -5.69 4.44 -13.33
CA SER A 62 -5.06 3.66 -12.26
C SER A 62 -5.44 4.18 -10.89
N GLY A 63 -5.22 3.38 -9.87
CA GLY A 63 -5.55 3.68 -8.48
C GLY A 63 -4.80 2.77 -7.52
N THR A 64 -4.95 3.04 -6.23
CA THR A 64 -4.57 2.09 -5.18
C THR A 64 -5.81 1.42 -4.60
N SER A 65 -5.64 0.20 -4.11
CA SER A 65 -6.60 -0.46 -3.20
C SER A 65 -6.02 -0.42 -1.79
N GLN A 66 -6.88 -0.29 -0.78
CA GLN A 66 -6.47 -0.05 0.60
C GLN A 66 -6.77 -1.26 1.49
N ILE A 67 -5.89 -1.50 2.45
CA ILE A 67 -6.12 -2.39 3.57
C ILE A 67 -6.41 -1.51 4.79
N ILE A 68 -7.57 -1.67 5.42
CA ILE A 68 -7.99 -0.90 6.58
C ILE A 68 -8.04 -1.83 7.79
N LEU A 69 -7.26 -1.51 8.82
CA LEU A 69 -7.06 -2.33 10.01
C LEU A 69 -7.13 -1.49 11.28
N SER A 70 -7.27 -2.16 12.42
CA SER A 70 -7.12 -1.54 13.73
C SER A 70 -5.64 -1.51 14.11
N GLN A 71 -5.23 -0.49 14.88
CA GLN A 71 -3.92 -0.52 15.55
C GLN A 71 -3.96 -1.47 16.76
N CYS A 72 -5.10 -1.56 17.45
CA CYS A 72 -5.25 -2.29 18.70
C CYS A 72 -6.27 -3.41 18.54
N TYR A 73 -5.91 -4.60 19.03
CA TYR A 73 -6.77 -5.78 19.09
C TYR A 73 -6.78 -6.29 20.53
N GLN A 74 -7.93 -6.76 21.02
CA GLN A 74 -8.06 -7.28 22.37
C GLN A 74 -7.38 -8.64 22.50
N ASP A 75 -7.48 -9.46 21.45
CA ASP A 75 -6.82 -10.75 21.38
C ASP A 75 -5.41 -10.57 20.79
N PRO A 76 -4.33 -10.84 21.57
CA PRO A 76 -2.96 -10.72 21.08
C PRO A 76 -2.64 -11.72 19.95
N ALA A 77 -3.36 -12.84 19.85
CA ALA A 77 -3.20 -13.77 18.74
C ALA A 77 -3.70 -13.15 17.42
N VAL A 78 -4.78 -12.36 17.47
CA VAL A 78 -5.27 -11.62 16.31
C VAL A 78 -4.29 -10.52 15.92
N ALA A 79 -3.77 -9.76 16.90
CA ALA A 79 -2.74 -8.75 16.64
C ALA A 79 -1.53 -9.34 15.91
N THR A 80 -1.04 -10.49 16.40
CA THR A 80 0.10 -11.22 15.81
C THR A 80 -0.21 -11.66 14.39
N ALA A 81 -1.37 -12.28 14.15
CA ALA A 81 -1.75 -12.76 12.83
C ALA A 81 -1.88 -11.63 11.80
N ILE A 82 -2.43 -10.47 12.19
CA ILE A 82 -2.52 -9.30 11.32
C ILE A 82 -1.15 -8.70 11.04
N HIS A 83 -0.29 -8.62 12.06
CA HIS A 83 1.09 -8.17 11.90
C HIS A 83 1.85 -9.07 10.91
N ASP A 84 1.79 -10.39 11.09
CA ASP A 84 2.46 -11.37 10.21
C ASP A 84 1.94 -11.31 8.77
N LEU A 85 0.63 -11.14 8.60
CA LEU A 85 0.01 -10.95 7.29
C LEU A 85 0.58 -9.71 6.58
N LEU A 86 0.60 -8.56 7.27
CA LEU A 86 1.12 -7.32 6.69
C LEU A 86 2.62 -7.41 6.42
N ASN A 87 3.39 -7.97 7.35
CA ASN A 87 4.81 -8.19 7.16
C ASN A 87 5.08 -9.05 5.92
N SER A 88 4.33 -10.15 5.75
CA SER A 88 4.42 -10.98 4.55
C SER A 88 4.00 -10.23 3.28
N HIS A 89 2.91 -9.46 3.35
CA HIS A 89 2.39 -8.69 2.23
C HIS A 89 3.40 -7.64 1.71
N TYR A 90 4.14 -6.97 2.60
CA TYR A 90 5.07 -5.91 2.23
C TYR A 90 6.53 -6.35 2.06
N THR A 91 6.92 -7.56 2.48
CA THR A 91 8.33 -8.01 2.44
C THR A 91 8.58 -9.31 1.67
N SER A 92 7.54 -10.12 1.40
CA SER A 92 7.71 -11.42 0.76
C SER A 92 7.61 -11.35 -0.76
N ASN A 93 8.64 -11.86 -1.44
CA ASN A 93 8.64 -12.03 -2.89
C ASN A 93 7.54 -12.98 -3.40
N SER A 94 7.14 -13.98 -2.60
CA SER A 94 6.06 -14.90 -3.00
C SER A 94 4.71 -14.20 -3.02
N PHE A 95 4.46 -13.29 -2.07
CA PHE A 95 3.25 -12.46 -2.06
C PHE A 95 3.24 -11.45 -3.20
N ALA A 96 4.37 -10.78 -3.47
CA ALA A 96 4.50 -9.89 -4.62
C ALA A 96 4.17 -10.61 -5.93
N SER A 97 4.69 -11.83 -6.12
CA SER A 97 4.39 -12.67 -7.29
C SER A 97 2.89 -13.00 -7.42
N ILE A 98 2.21 -13.30 -6.31
CA ILE A 98 0.74 -13.52 -6.32
C ILE A 98 0.00 -12.24 -6.71
N ILE A 99 0.40 -11.08 -6.18
CA ILE A 99 -0.20 -9.78 -6.51
C ILE A 99 -0.06 -9.49 -8.02
N HIS A 100 1.15 -9.65 -8.57
CA HIS A 100 1.43 -9.50 -10.00
C HIS A 100 0.65 -10.50 -10.84
N GLY A 101 0.54 -11.76 -10.40
CA GLY A 101 -0.25 -12.80 -11.06
C GLY A 101 -1.75 -12.50 -11.12
N ASN A 102 -2.25 -11.64 -10.24
CA ASN A 102 -3.63 -11.16 -10.22
C ASN A 102 -3.82 -9.82 -10.95
N GLY A 103 -2.79 -9.31 -11.64
CA GLY A 103 -2.86 -8.06 -12.42
C GLY A 103 -2.75 -6.78 -11.60
N PHE A 104 -2.37 -6.88 -10.32
CA PHE A 104 -2.07 -5.74 -9.47
C PHE A 104 -0.56 -5.56 -9.33
N ASP A 105 -0.12 -4.39 -8.90
CA ASP A 105 1.27 -4.15 -8.49
C ASP A 105 1.34 -3.97 -6.98
N THR A 106 2.51 -4.21 -6.40
CA THR A 106 2.82 -3.79 -5.04
C THR A 106 2.97 -2.26 -4.99
N VAL A 107 2.74 -1.66 -3.82
CA VAL A 107 3.10 -0.24 -3.62
C VAL A 107 4.61 -0.03 -3.82
N PRO A 108 5.06 1.16 -4.25
CA PRO A 108 6.48 1.40 -4.48
C PRO A 108 7.34 1.18 -3.22
N SER A 109 8.63 0.90 -3.40
CA SER A 109 9.53 0.49 -2.31
C SER A 109 9.63 1.51 -1.17
N ASN A 110 9.54 2.81 -1.48
CA ASN A 110 9.50 3.87 -0.47
C ASN A 110 8.28 3.75 0.46
N TYR A 111 7.10 3.40 -0.08
CA TYR A 111 5.90 3.11 0.70
C TYR A 111 6.04 1.82 1.50
N GLN A 112 6.57 0.74 0.92
CA GLN A 112 6.81 -0.51 1.66
C GLN A 112 7.70 -0.29 2.90
N ILE A 113 8.78 0.48 2.72
CA ILE A 113 9.70 0.87 3.81
C ILE A 113 8.98 1.72 4.86
N ALA A 114 8.22 2.73 4.45
CA ALA A 114 7.52 3.61 5.39
C ALA A 114 6.44 2.86 6.17
N ILE A 115 5.65 2.01 5.50
CA ILE A 115 4.61 1.19 6.13
C ILE A 115 5.23 0.24 7.16
N THR A 116 6.32 -0.44 6.79
CA THR A 116 7.02 -1.35 7.70
C THR A 116 7.57 -0.61 8.91
N ASN A 117 8.16 0.56 8.71
CA ASN A 117 8.72 1.36 9.80
C ASN A 117 7.67 1.95 10.75
N ASP A 118 6.51 2.35 10.22
CA ASP A 118 5.50 3.05 11.01
C ASP A 118 4.52 2.09 11.67
N PHE A 119 4.07 1.05 10.94
CA PHE A 119 2.99 0.17 11.37
C PHE A 119 3.43 -1.21 11.87
N LEU A 120 4.67 -1.64 11.56
CA LEU A 120 5.14 -2.98 11.95
C LEU A 120 6.29 -2.95 12.96
N SER A 121 7.26 -2.05 12.81
CA SER A 121 8.47 -2.04 13.67
C SER A 121 8.59 -0.84 14.61
N ASN A 122 7.77 0.20 14.43
CA ASN A 122 7.90 1.50 15.10
C ASN A 122 9.29 2.14 14.95
N ALA A 123 10.04 1.84 13.89
CA ALA A 123 11.38 2.39 13.69
C ALA A 123 11.42 3.94 13.63
N LYS A 124 10.28 4.58 13.30
CA LYS A 124 10.13 6.04 13.35
C LYS A 124 9.78 6.60 14.73
N GLY A 125 9.42 5.76 15.69
CA GLY A 125 8.99 6.19 17.03
C GLY A 125 7.67 6.96 17.03
N PHE A 126 6.80 6.73 16.04
CA PHE A 126 5.52 7.41 15.94
C PHE A 126 4.44 6.77 16.82
N ASN A 127 4.68 5.55 17.31
CA ASN A 127 3.72 4.72 18.04
C ASN A 127 2.45 4.45 17.22
N LEU A 128 2.64 4.19 15.92
CA LEU A 128 1.57 3.81 14.99
C LEU A 128 1.56 2.30 14.72
N ASP A 129 2.55 1.59 15.26
CA ASP A 129 2.69 0.16 15.14
C ASP A 129 1.52 -0.59 15.75
N ILE A 130 1.15 -1.69 15.10
CA ILE A 130 0.11 -2.60 15.57
C ILE A 130 0.51 -3.10 16.96
N ASP A 131 -0.45 -3.06 17.88
CA ASP A 131 -0.31 -3.48 19.27
C ASP A 131 0.76 -2.71 20.06
N ASN A 132 1.00 -1.43 19.69
CA ASN A 132 1.87 -0.56 20.47
C ASN A 132 1.40 -0.48 21.92
N ALA A 133 2.20 -0.97 22.87
CA ALA A 133 1.81 -1.08 24.28
C ALA A 133 1.43 0.26 24.94
N ALA A 134 2.05 1.37 24.55
CA ALA A 134 1.76 2.69 25.10
C ALA A 134 0.43 3.28 24.59
N VAL A 135 -0.03 2.83 23.42
CA VAL A 135 -1.28 3.29 22.79
C VAL A 135 -2.42 2.33 23.07
N CYS A 136 -2.19 1.03 22.98
CA CYS A 136 -3.24 0.01 23.05
C CYS A 136 -3.60 -0.46 24.47
N SER A 137 -2.80 -0.10 25.48
CA SER A 137 -3.12 -0.43 26.88
C SER A 137 -4.43 0.21 27.33
N GLY A 138 -5.36 -0.61 27.82
CA GLY A 138 -6.64 -0.16 28.37
C GLY A 138 -7.68 0.34 27.35
N MET A 139 -7.40 0.27 26.04
CA MET A 139 -8.29 0.81 25.01
C MET A 139 -9.29 -0.19 24.41
N VAL A 140 -9.15 -1.50 24.64
CA VAL A 140 -9.95 -2.49 23.91
C VAL A 140 -11.02 -3.14 24.78
N ILE A 141 -12.28 -2.76 24.54
CA ILE A 141 -13.47 -3.54 24.95
C ILE A 141 -14.12 -4.07 23.67
N GLY A 142 -14.01 -5.37 23.41
CA GLY A 142 -14.84 -6.09 22.44
C GLY A 142 -14.41 -6.01 20.97
N ARG A 143 -13.12 -6.00 20.65
CA ARG A 143 -12.62 -6.16 19.26
C ARG A 143 -11.39 -7.04 19.20
#